data_AF-A0A1H3KR88-F1
#
_entry.id   AF-A0A1H3KR88-F1
#
_cell.length_a   1.000
_cell.length_b   1.000
_cell.length_c   1.000
_cell.angle_alpha   90.00
_cell.angle_beta   90.00
_cell.angle_gamma   90.00
#
_symmetry.space_group_name_H-M   'P 1'
#
loop_
_entity.id
_entity.type
_entity.pdbx_description
1 polymer ?
#
loop_
_entity_poly.entity_id
_entity_poly.type
_entity_poly.pdbx_seq_one_letter_code
_entity_poly.pdbx_strand_id
1 'polypeptide(L)'
;MANQGKPAQIPAARLRLDLKNYRHEPVKREEDAIAFLLQKEKVLELALDIAEEGLNPLDRLGVVEMKGPGASKSYVAVEGNRRVCALLLLYTPEKIPSSHPNRTNVVKRLERAARKADLPQKVDCVVFANKKAAKPWIDRMHLGEAHGRSRKRWTADQQERAMGGGRNKDAMAILDLAERNGLISADD
;
A
#
# COMPACT_ATOMS: atom_id res chain seq x y z
N MET A 1 -0.13 -10.91 26.39
CA MET A 1 0.58 -10.50 25.16
C MET A 1 -0.30 -9.56 24.36
N ALA A 2 0.25 -8.54 23.69
CA ALA A 2 -0.54 -7.65 22.83
C ALA A 2 -1.20 -8.47 21.71
N ASN A 3 -2.44 -8.14 21.32
CA ASN A 3 -3.15 -8.82 20.23
C ASN A 3 -2.46 -8.51 18.89
N GLN A 4 -1.58 -9.40 18.44
CA GLN A 4 -0.80 -9.25 17.20
C GLN A 4 -1.60 -9.59 15.93
N GLY A 5 -2.88 -9.92 16.05
CA GLY A 5 -3.66 -10.52 14.98
C GLY A 5 -3.21 -11.95 14.66
N LYS A 6 -3.85 -12.58 13.67
CA LYS A 6 -3.54 -13.94 13.22
C LYS A 6 -3.24 -13.94 11.73
N PRO A 7 -2.09 -14.47 11.27
CA PRO A 7 -1.85 -14.67 9.85
C PRO A 7 -2.93 -15.55 9.22
N ALA A 8 -3.39 -15.19 8.02
CA ALA A 8 -4.34 -15.98 7.26
C ALA A 8 -4.24 -15.67 5.77
N GLN A 9 -4.51 -16.67 4.93
CA GLN A 9 -4.70 -16.47 3.49
C GLN A 9 -6.15 -16.16 3.19
N ILE A 10 -6.42 -14.95 2.72
CA ILE A 10 -7.77 -14.47 2.44
C ILE A 10 -7.98 -14.41 0.94
N PRO A 11 -9.06 -15.01 0.39
CA PRO A 11 -9.39 -14.84 -1.02
C PRO A 11 -9.48 -13.37 -1.40
N ALA A 12 -8.82 -12.96 -2.49
CA ALA A 12 -8.79 -11.56 -2.91
C ALA A 12 -10.22 -10.99 -3.10
N ALA A 13 -11.14 -11.81 -3.64
CA ALA A 13 -12.56 -11.50 -3.80
C ALA A 13 -13.33 -11.24 -2.48
N ARG A 14 -12.75 -11.56 -1.31
CA ARG A 14 -13.33 -11.31 0.03
C ARG A 14 -12.74 -10.08 0.72
N LEU A 15 -11.74 -9.44 0.12
CA LEU A 15 -11.18 -8.18 0.61
C LEU A 15 -12.09 -7.01 0.21
N ARG A 16 -12.24 -6.04 1.11
CA ARG A 16 -13.07 -4.85 0.93
C ARG A 16 -12.28 -3.61 1.33
N LEU A 17 -12.55 -2.50 0.65
CA LEU A 17 -11.98 -1.21 0.99
C LEU A 17 -12.52 -0.72 2.33
N ASP A 18 -11.66 -0.06 3.11
CA ASP A 18 -12.09 0.69 4.28
C ASP A 18 -12.58 2.07 3.84
N LEU A 19 -13.90 2.26 3.86
CA LEU A 19 -14.53 3.54 3.50
C LEU A 19 -14.28 4.65 4.53
N LYS A 20 -13.68 4.32 5.69
CA LYS A 20 -13.25 5.26 6.73
C LYS A 20 -11.72 5.23 6.90
N ASN A 21 -10.98 4.94 5.84
CA ASN A 21 -9.52 4.90 5.87
C ASN A 21 -8.93 6.29 6.07
N TYR A 22 -7.88 6.42 6.88
CA TYR A 22 -7.26 7.71 7.21
C TYR A 22 -6.65 8.47 6.03
N ARG A 23 -6.60 7.89 4.82
CA ARG A 23 -6.14 8.58 3.60
C ARG A 23 -7.16 9.56 3.03
N HIS A 24 -8.44 9.40 3.34
CA HIS A 24 -9.51 10.24 2.84
C HIS A 24 -10.56 10.48 3.92
N GLU A 25 -11.37 11.52 3.74
CA GLU A 25 -12.56 11.69 4.56
C GLU A 25 -13.48 10.46 4.43
N PRO A 26 -14.21 10.07 5.50
CA PRO A 26 -15.14 8.95 5.45
C PRO A 26 -16.15 9.09 4.31
N VAL A 27 -16.22 8.07 3.44
CA VAL A 27 -17.18 8.01 2.34
C VAL A 27 -18.25 6.96 2.58
N LYS A 28 -19.36 7.05 1.83
CA LYS A 28 -20.48 6.09 1.94
C LYS A 28 -20.44 5.01 0.88
N ARG A 29 -19.87 5.30 -0.30
CA ARG A 29 -19.82 4.36 -1.44
C ARG A 29 -18.38 3.93 -1.71
N GLU A 30 -18.23 2.68 -2.14
CA GLU A 30 -16.92 2.16 -2.58
C GLU A 30 -16.38 2.92 -3.78
N GLU A 31 -17.27 3.35 -4.69
CA GLU A 31 -16.92 4.17 -5.85
C GLU A 31 -16.20 5.47 -5.46
N ASP A 32 -16.65 6.15 -4.40
CA ASP A 32 -16.04 7.39 -3.91
C ASP A 32 -14.61 7.14 -3.39
N ALA A 33 -14.41 6.01 -2.69
CA ALA A 33 -13.09 5.62 -2.21
C ALA A 33 -12.15 5.28 -3.39
N ILE A 34 -12.64 4.55 -4.39
CA ILE A 34 -11.88 4.23 -5.61
C ILE A 34 -11.49 5.51 -6.35
N ALA A 35 -12.43 6.45 -6.52
CA ALA A 35 -12.19 7.74 -7.17
C ALA A 35 -11.04 8.50 -6.49
N PHE A 36 -11.11 8.62 -5.16
CA PHE A 36 -10.08 9.28 -4.37
C PHE A 36 -8.72 8.58 -4.53
N LEU A 37 -8.69 7.25 -4.38
CA LEU A 37 -7.47 6.46 -4.42
C LEU A 37 -6.77 6.51 -5.80
N LEU A 38 -7.56 6.53 -6.89
CA LEU A 38 -7.02 6.73 -8.23
C LEU A 38 -6.44 8.13 -8.41
N GLN A 39 -7.17 9.16 -7.97
CA GLN A 39 -6.79 10.55 -8.21
C GLN A 39 -5.63 11.04 -7.33
N LYS A 40 -5.60 10.63 -6.06
CA LYS A 40 -4.71 11.21 -5.05
C LYS A 40 -3.61 10.26 -4.57
N GLU A 41 -3.77 8.95 -4.77
CA GLU A 41 -2.91 7.93 -4.19
C GLU A 41 -2.19 7.06 -5.21
N LYS A 42 -2.20 7.48 -6.50
CA LYS A 42 -1.50 6.82 -7.61
C LYS A 42 -1.77 5.31 -7.67
N VAL A 43 -3.00 4.88 -7.36
CA VAL A 43 -3.33 3.45 -7.31
C VAL A 43 -3.22 2.77 -8.67
N LEU A 44 -3.38 3.50 -9.77
CA LEU A 44 -3.16 2.95 -11.11
C LEU A 44 -1.73 2.43 -11.28
N GLU A 45 -0.71 3.23 -10.93
CA GLU A 45 0.69 2.80 -11.08
C GLU A 45 1.00 1.64 -10.13
N LEU A 46 0.45 1.64 -8.91
CA LEU A 46 0.56 0.52 -7.98
C LEU A 46 -0.09 -0.77 -8.53
N ALA A 47 -1.22 -0.67 -9.22
CA ALA A 47 -1.87 -1.82 -9.83
C ALA A 47 -1.03 -2.42 -10.96
N LEU A 48 -0.35 -1.58 -11.74
CA LEU A 48 0.48 -2.05 -12.84
C LEU A 48 1.77 -2.70 -12.32
N ASP A 49 2.38 -2.11 -11.29
CA ASP A 49 3.49 -2.71 -10.56
C ASP A 49 3.12 -4.08 -9.99
N ILE A 50 1.95 -4.21 -9.34
CA ILE A 50 1.46 -5.50 -8.83
C ILE A 50 1.19 -6.50 -9.96
N ALA A 51 0.75 -6.05 -11.12
CA ALA A 51 0.52 -6.93 -12.27
C ALA A 51 1.85 -7.43 -12.88
N GLU A 52 2.93 -6.68 -12.74
CA GLU A 52 4.25 -7.01 -13.26
C GLU A 52 5.05 -7.86 -12.27
N GLU A 53 5.15 -7.43 -11.01
CA GLU A 53 6.04 -7.98 -9.98
C GLU A 53 5.29 -8.81 -8.92
N GLY A 54 3.96 -8.71 -8.86
CA GLY A 54 3.15 -9.27 -7.79
C GLY A 54 3.06 -8.38 -6.55
N LEU A 55 2.45 -8.91 -5.50
CA LEU A 55 2.39 -8.19 -4.22
C LEU A 55 3.73 -8.24 -3.50
N ASN A 56 4.18 -7.10 -2.98
CA ASN A 56 5.38 -7.04 -2.15
C ASN A 56 5.29 -7.99 -0.94
N PRO A 57 6.13 -9.05 -0.87
CA PRO A 57 6.06 -10.06 0.19
C PRO A 57 6.55 -9.55 1.56
N LEU A 58 7.26 -8.42 1.60
CA LEU A 58 7.76 -7.79 2.83
C LEU A 58 6.68 -6.98 3.57
N ASP A 59 5.52 -6.75 2.93
CA ASP A 59 4.45 -5.94 3.48
C ASP A 59 3.14 -6.74 3.48
N ARG A 60 2.67 -7.18 4.65
CA ARG A 60 1.41 -7.93 4.76
C ARG A 60 0.21 -7.00 4.88
N LEU A 61 -0.94 -7.39 4.33
CA LEU A 61 -2.18 -6.64 4.52
C LEU A 61 -2.72 -6.84 5.94
N GLY A 62 -3.21 -5.76 6.56
CA GLY A 62 -3.94 -5.84 7.83
C GLY A 62 -5.44 -5.81 7.55
N VAL A 63 -6.20 -6.74 8.12
CA VAL A 63 -7.65 -6.82 7.89
C VAL A 63 -8.45 -7.07 9.16
N VAL A 64 -9.73 -6.72 9.14
CA VAL A 64 -10.71 -7.06 10.18
C VAL A 64 -11.90 -7.75 9.52
N GLU A 65 -12.38 -8.82 10.14
CA GLU A 65 -13.57 -9.53 9.67
C GLU A 65 -14.82 -8.63 9.78
N MET A 66 -15.57 -8.50 8.69
CA MET A 66 -16.83 -7.78 8.66
C MET A 66 -17.93 -8.64 9.30
N LYS A 67 -18.73 -8.04 10.18
CA LYS A 67 -19.96 -8.65 10.67
C LYS A 67 -21.04 -8.49 9.59
N GLY A 68 -21.59 -9.58 9.10
CA GLY A 68 -22.66 -9.54 8.11
C GLY A 68 -23.43 -10.86 8.01
N PRO A 69 -24.68 -10.83 7.53
CA PRO A 69 -25.46 -12.04 7.29
C PRO A 69 -24.91 -12.76 6.05
N GLY A 70 -24.41 -13.98 6.23
CA GLY A 70 -23.93 -14.82 5.14
C GLY A 70 -22.98 -15.92 5.60
N ALA A 71 -22.90 -17.01 4.83
CA ALA A 71 -21.98 -18.12 5.12
C ALA A 71 -20.50 -17.77 4.86
N SER A 72 -20.23 -16.70 4.09
CA SER A 72 -18.87 -16.29 3.70
C SER A 72 -18.42 -15.00 4.37
N LYS A 73 -17.33 -15.09 5.12
CA LYS A 73 -16.68 -13.96 5.80
C LYS A 73 -16.02 -13.01 4.78
N SER A 74 -16.32 -11.71 4.87
CA SER A 74 -15.60 -10.65 4.14
C SER A 74 -14.70 -9.88 5.10
N TYR A 75 -13.66 -9.24 4.58
CA TYR A 75 -12.61 -8.61 5.38
C TYR A 75 -12.36 -7.18 4.91
N VAL A 76 -12.42 -6.22 5.83
CA VAL A 76 -12.12 -4.82 5.55
C VAL A 76 -10.64 -4.52 5.78
N ALA A 77 -10.00 -3.85 4.83
CA ALA A 77 -8.57 -3.53 4.88
C ALA A 77 -8.27 -2.39 5.86
N VAL A 78 -7.71 -2.71 7.03
CA VAL A 78 -7.28 -1.70 8.01
C VAL A 78 -5.85 -1.23 7.76
N GLU A 79 -5.05 -2.02 7.05
CA GLU A 79 -3.78 -1.60 6.49
C GLU A 79 -3.59 -2.14 5.07
N GLY A 80 -3.03 -1.31 4.19
CA GLY A 80 -2.84 -1.65 2.77
C GLY A 80 -4.05 -1.38 1.87
N ASN A 81 -4.91 -0.42 2.24
CA ASN A 81 -6.12 -0.05 1.47
C ASN A 81 -5.83 0.27 -0.01
N ARG A 82 -4.69 0.90 -0.32
CA ARG A 82 -4.22 1.17 -1.69
C ARG A 82 -3.99 -0.12 -2.49
N ARG A 83 -3.38 -1.14 -1.87
CA ARG A 83 -3.10 -2.45 -2.49
C ARG A 83 -4.38 -3.25 -2.69
N VAL A 84 -5.32 -3.19 -1.74
CA VAL A 84 -6.65 -3.79 -1.92
C VAL A 84 -7.41 -3.13 -3.07
N CYS A 85 -7.33 -1.80 -3.21
CA CYS A 85 -7.91 -1.11 -4.36
C CYS A 85 -7.24 -1.50 -5.67
N ALA A 86 -5.91 -1.61 -5.68
CA ALA A 86 -5.16 -2.02 -6.86
C ALA A 86 -5.58 -3.43 -7.33
N LEU A 87 -5.62 -4.40 -6.42
CA LEU A 87 -6.12 -5.76 -6.71
C LEU A 87 -7.58 -5.75 -7.19
N LEU A 88 -8.45 -4.99 -6.52
CA LEU A 88 -9.86 -4.85 -6.92
C LEU A 88 -9.99 -4.36 -8.36
N LEU A 89 -9.17 -3.39 -8.76
CA LEU A 89 -9.18 -2.82 -10.11
C LEU A 89 -8.51 -3.72 -11.14
N LEU A 90 -7.54 -4.56 -10.76
CA LEU A 90 -6.98 -5.59 -11.65
C LEU A 90 -8.00 -6.71 -11.92
N TYR A 91 -8.75 -7.14 -10.90
CA TYR A 91 -9.80 -8.15 -11.05
C TYR A 91 -11.06 -7.61 -11.70
N THR A 92 -11.42 -6.35 -11.46
CA THR A 92 -12.64 -5.74 -11.99
C THR A 92 -12.39 -4.29 -12.39
N PRO A 93 -11.73 -4.06 -13.54
CA PRO A 93 -11.44 -2.71 -14.05
C PRO A 93 -12.69 -1.83 -14.21
N GLU A 94 -13.85 -2.44 -14.47
CA GLU A 94 -15.12 -1.70 -14.63
C GLU A 94 -15.58 -0.95 -13.38
N LYS A 95 -15.03 -1.27 -12.19
CA LYS A 95 -15.28 -0.52 -10.95
C LYS A 95 -14.69 0.89 -10.96
N ILE A 96 -13.89 1.26 -11.96
CA ILE A 96 -13.47 2.65 -12.15
C ILE A 96 -14.73 3.52 -12.37
N PRO A 97 -14.92 4.58 -11.56
CA PRO A 97 -16.06 5.49 -11.70
C PRO A 97 -16.19 6.03 -13.12
N SER A 98 -17.42 6.15 -13.62
CA SER A 98 -17.69 6.71 -14.96
C SER A 98 -17.16 8.14 -15.13
N SER A 99 -17.07 8.88 -14.03
CA SER A 99 -16.52 10.23 -13.95
C SER A 99 -14.99 10.32 -14.03
N HIS A 100 -14.26 9.19 -13.99
CA HIS A 100 -12.81 9.21 -14.01
C HIS A 100 -12.27 9.71 -15.38
N PRO A 101 -11.34 10.68 -15.39
CA PRO A 101 -10.73 11.16 -16.63
C PRO A 101 -10.07 10.02 -17.42
N ASN A 102 -10.27 9.97 -18.74
CA ASN A 102 -9.70 8.93 -19.60
C ASN A 102 -10.02 7.49 -19.15
N ARG A 103 -11.17 7.27 -18.49
CA ARG A 103 -11.60 5.95 -17.97
C ARG A 103 -11.35 4.81 -18.95
N THR A 104 -11.79 4.95 -20.20
CA THR A 104 -11.65 3.90 -21.24
C THR A 104 -10.20 3.46 -21.43
N ASN A 105 -9.25 4.40 -21.41
CA ASN A 105 -7.82 4.08 -21.56
C ASN A 105 -7.26 3.40 -20.31
N VAL A 106 -7.67 3.86 -19.12
CA VAL A 106 -7.25 3.26 -17.85
C VAL A 106 -7.77 1.81 -17.72
N VAL A 107 -9.04 1.57 -18.03
CA VAL A 107 -9.64 0.24 -18.07
C VAL A 107 -8.86 -0.68 -19.00
N LYS A 108 -8.62 -0.26 -20.26
CA LYS A 108 -7.83 -1.03 -21.23
C LYS A 108 -6.40 -1.32 -20.74
N ARG A 109 -5.76 -0.38 -20.05
CA ARG A 109 -4.41 -0.54 -19.49
C ARG A 109 -4.41 -1.61 -18.39
N LEU A 110 -5.38 -1.57 -17.47
CA LEU A 110 -5.55 -2.56 -16.41
C LEU A 110 -5.89 -3.95 -16.96
N GLU A 111 -6.82 -4.05 -17.91
CA GLU A 111 -7.18 -5.34 -18.54
C GLU A 111 -5.97 -5.99 -19.22
N ARG A 112 -5.16 -5.19 -19.93
CA ARG A 112 -3.94 -5.68 -20.57
C ARG A 112 -2.93 -6.18 -19.55
N ALA A 113 -2.76 -5.46 -18.44
CA ALA A 113 -1.87 -5.85 -17.36
C ALA A 113 -2.37 -7.15 -16.69
N ALA A 114 -3.65 -7.20 -16.31
CA ALA A 114 -4.26 -8.34 -15.66
C ALA A 114 -4.22 -9.64 -16.51
N ARG A 115 -4.31 -9.54 -17.85
CA ARG A 115 -4.20 -10.71 -18.74
C ARG A 115 -2.82 -11.37 -18.75
N LYS A 116 -1.78 -10.59 -18.45
CA LYS A 116 -0.38 -11.08 -18.44
C LYS A 116 0.09 -11.46 -17.04
N ALA A 117 -0.61 -10.97 -16.01
CA ALA A 117 -0.25 -11.15 -14.61
C ALA A 117 -0.77 -12.48 -14.05
N ASP A 118 0.03 -13.11 -13.19
CA ASP A 118 -0.44 -14.18 -12.31
C ASP A 118 -1.01 -13.57 -11.02
N LEU A 119 -2.29 -13.17 -11.07
CA LEU A 119 -2.92 -12.47 -9.95
C LEU A 119 -3.26 -13.41 -8.79
N PRO A 120 -2.88 -13.07 -7.54
CA PRO A 120 -3.01 -13.95 -6.39
C PRO A 120 -4.47 -14.14 -5.97
N GLN A 121 -5.00 -15.36 -6.16
CA GLN A 121 -6.36 -15.71 -5.74
C GLN A 121 -6.57 -15.59 -4.22
N LYS A 122 -5.49 -15.77 -3.45
CA LYS A 122 -5.45 -15.57 -2.00
C LYS A 122 -4.28 -14.65 -1.66
N VAL A 123 -4.51 -13.77 -0.69
CA VAL A 123 -3.53 -12.81 -0.22
C VAL A 123 -3.16 -13.11 1.22
N ASP A 124 -1.87 -13.06 1.54
CA ASP A 124 -1.37 -13.17 2.91
C ASP A 124 -1.74 -11.91 3.71
N CYS A 125 -2.63 -12.10 4.67
CA CYS A 125 -3.15 -11.06 5.53
C CYS A 125 -2.88 -11.37 7.01
N VAL A 126 -2.95 -10.34 7.84
CA VAL A 126 -3.05 -10.44 9.30
C VAL A 126 -4.45 -10.02 9.71
N VAL A 127 -5.21 -10.95 10.29
CA VAL A 127 -6.59 -10.74 10.75
C VAL A 127 -6.58 -10.26 12.20
N PHE A 128 -7.06 -9.04 12.43
CA PHE A 128 -7.24 -8.46 13.75
C PHE A 128 -8.67 -8.61 14.25
N ALA A 129 -8.84 -8.67 15.57
CA ALA A 129 -10.16 -8.78 16.18
C ALA A 129 -11.06 -7.55 15.90
N ASN A 130 -10.46 -6.37 15.77
CA ASN A 130 -11.13 -5.10 15.44
C ASN A 130 -10.08 -4.04 15.06
N LYS A 131 -10.54 -2.87 14.58
CA LYS A 131 -9.66 -1.76 14.20
C LYS A 131 -8.79 -1.26 15.38
N LYS A 132 -9.31 -1.30 16.62
CA LYS A 132 -8.56 -0.90 17.82
C LYS A 132 -7.35 -1.81 18.08
N ALA A 133 -7.48 -3.11 17.82
CA ALA A 133 -6.37 -4.05 17.92
C ALA A 133 -5.29 -3.84 16.84
N ALA A 134 -5.69 -3.41 15.63
CA ALA A 134 -4.76 -3.11 14.54
C ALA A 134 -4.05 -1.75 14.72
N LYS A 135 -4.71 -0.78 15.38
CA LYS A 135 -4.26 0.61 15.47
C LYS A 135 -2.80 0.79 15.93
N PRO A 136 -2.29 0.12 16.99
CA PRO A 136 -0.90 0.29 17.39
C PRO A 136 0.12 -0.06 16.31
N TRP A 137 -0.22 -0.96 15.39
CA TRP A 137 0.64 -1.39 14.28
C TRP A 137 0.53 -0.43 13.10
N ILE A 138 -0.69 0.03 12.79
CA ILE A 138 -0.93 1.06 11.78
C ILE A 138 -0.20 2.36 12.17
N ASP A 139 -0.27 2.73 13.45
CA ASP A 139 0.39 3.94 13.96
C ASP A 139 1.91 3.87 13.78
N ARG A 140 2.55 2.72 13.99
CA ARG A 140 3.98 2.51 13.73
C ARG A 140 4.35 2.57 12.24
N MET A 141 3.39 2.31 11.36
CA MET A 141 3.65 2.33 9.93
C MET A 141 3.55 3.73 9.35
N HIS A 142 2.63 4.56 9.88
CA HIS A 142 2.20 5.80 9.23
C HIS A 142 2.35 7.06 10.06
N LEU A 143 2.20 6.98 11.38
CA LEU A 143 2.47 8.14 12.23
C LEU A 143 3.98 8.24 12.38
N GLY A 144 4.52 9.47 12.29
CA GLY A 144 5.96 9.79 12.19
C GLY A 144 6.84 9.20 13.28
N GLU A 145 8.03 9.74 13.53
CA GLU A 145 9.10 9.01 14.26
C GLU A 145 8.74 8.41 15.63
N ALA A 146 7.60 8.71 16.26
CA ALA A 146 6.98 7.95 17.38
C ALA A 146 7.96 7.45 18.45
N HIS A 147 9.02 8.22 18.70
CA HIS A 147 10.18 7.88 19.53
C HIS A 147 10.87 6.56 19.09
N GLY A 148 11.21 6.42 17.81
CA GLY A 148 11.92 5.27 17.23
C GLY A 148 11.04 4.04 16.93
N ARG A 149 9.72 4.11 17.16
CA ARG A 149 8.82 2.96 16.96
C ARG A 149 8.27 2.84 15.54
N SER A 150 8.35 3.92 14.76
CA SER A 150 7.81 3.97 13.41
C SER A 150 8.88 3.81 12.35
N ARG A 151 8.46 3.50 11.12
CA ARG A 151 9.36 3.47 9.96
C ARG A 151 9.93 4.88 9.70
N LYS A 152 11.26 4.99 9.65
CA LYS A 152 11.96 6.21 9.21
C LYS A 152 12.09 6.18 7.68
N ARG A 153 11.74 7.28 7.02
CA ARG A 153 11.98 7.43 5.58
C ARG A 153 13.49 7.54 5.36
N TRP A 154 13.98 6.91 4.31
CA TRP A 154 15.35 7.13 3.88
C TRP A 154 15.56 8.58 3.45
N THR A 155 16.68 9.16 3.88
CA THR A 155 17.15 10.46 3.37
C THR A 155 17.46 10.37 1.87
N ALA A 156 17.66 11.51 1.20
CA ALA A 156 18.00 11.53 -0.23
C ALA A 156 19.25 10.66 -0.51
N ASP A 157 20.29 10.82 0.29
CA ASP A 157 21.55 10.08 0.18
C ASP A 157 21.40 8.58 0.44
N GLN A 158 20.54 8.21 1.38
CA GLN A 158 20.22 6.79 1.63
C GLN A 158 19.46 6.19 0.44
N GLN A 159 18.55 6.94 -0.19
CA GLN A 159 17.87 6.50 -1.41
C GLN A 159 18.84 6.38 -2.58
N GLU A 160 19.76 7.33 -2.76
CA GLU A 160 20.79 7.27 -3.80
C GLU A 160 21.69 6.04 -3.65
N ARG A 161 22.15 5.76 -2.44
CA ARG A 161 22.92 4.53 -2.13
C ARG A 161 22.10 3.27 -2.45
N ALA A 162 20.82 3.23 -2.08
CA ALA A 162 19.94 2.09 -2.35
C ALA A 162 19.66 1.88 -3.85
N MET A 163 19.60 2.96 -4.65
CA MET A 163 19.45 2.88 -6.11
C MET A 163 20.72 2.44 -6.84
N GLY A 164 21.82 2.13 -6.11
CA GLY A 164 23.08 1.66 -6.70
C GLY A 164 24.01 2.78 -7.20
N GLY A 165 23.77 4.03 -6.77
CA GLY A 165 24.54 5.21 -7.14
C GLY A 165 24.33 5.62 -8.59
N GLY A 166 23.35 6.49 -8.80
CA GLY A 166 23.10 7.17 -10.08
C GLY A 166 24.10 8.31 -10.34
N ARG A 167 23.68 9.28 -11.17
CA ARG A 167 24.50 10.38 -11.76
C ARG A 167 25.40 11.18 -10.79
N ASN A 168 25.21 11.05 -9.48
CA ASN A 168 25.95 11.80 -8.46
C ASN A 168 26.91 10.93 -7.63
N LYS A 169 27.32 9.75 -8.11
CA LYS A 169 28.32 8.90 -7.45
C LYS A 169 29.54 9.64 -6.93
N ASP A 170 30.08 10.57 -7.73
CA ASP A 170 31.26 11.36 -7.35
C ASP A 170 30.92 12.39 -6.26
N ALA A 171 29.75 13.01 -6.33
CA ALA A 171 29.28 13.93 -5.28
C ALA A 171 29.02 13.20 -3.96
N MET A 172 28.41 12.00 -4.01
CA MET A 172 28.25 11.13 -2.85
C MET A 172 29.58 10.67 -2.27
N ALA A 173 30.55 10.32 -3.11
CA ALA A 173 31.89 9.96 -2.64
C ALA A 173 32.61 11.13 -1.94
N ILE A 174 32.40 12.36 -2.43
CA ILE A 174 32.93 13.57 -1.79
C ILE A 174 32.25 13.84 -0.45
N LEU A 175 30.91 13.70 -0.36
CA LEU A 175 30.17 13.83 0.90
C LEU A 175 30.62 12.77 1.92
N ASP A 176 30.71 11.50 1.51
CA ASP A 176 31.20 10.41 2.35
C ASP A 176 32.64 10.68 2.85
N LEU A 177 33.51 11.24 2.00
CA LEU A 177 34.87 11.61 2.38
C LEU A 177 34.89 12.80 3.34
N ALA A 178 34.04 13.79 3.13
CA ALA A 178 33.90 14.95 4.00
C ALA A 178 33.40 14.56 5.40
N GLU A 179 32.39 13.69 5.48
CA GLU A 179 31.88 13.15 6.75
C GLU A 179 32.96 12.33 7.48
N ARG A 180 33.66 11.43 6.78
CA ARG A 180 34.75 10.62 7.37
C ARG A 180 35.90 11.45 7.92
N ASN A 181 36.17 12.62 7.32
CA ASN A 181 37.19 13.54 7.78
C ASN A 181 36.65 14.58 8.78
N GLY A 182 35.38 14.49 9.19
CA GLY A 182 34.76 15.38 10.17
C GLY A 182 34.51 16.80 9.68
N LEU A 183 34.43 17.01 8.36
CA LEU A 183 34.16 18.32 7.74
C LEU A 183 32.67 18.68 7.76
N ILE A 184 31.79 17.68 7.82
CA ILE A 184 30.33 17.79 7.92
C ILE A 184 29.81 16.69 8.85
N SER A 185 28.61 16.89 9.42
CA SER A 185 27.89 15.86 10.17
C SER A 185 26.88 15.13 9.28
N ALA A 186 26.51 13.90 9.65
CA ALA A 186 25.48 13.12 8.94
C ALA A 186 24.08 13.78 8.96
N ASP A 187 23.88 14.78 9.81
CA ASP A 187 22.61 15.48 10.03
C ASP A 187 22.63 16.94 9.52
N ASP A 188 23.75 17.41 8.96
CA ASP A 188 23.89 18.75 8.32
C ASP A 188 23.24 18.77 6.93
#